data_AF-A0AAE0ZDZ3-F1
#
_entry.id   AF-A0AAE0ZDZ3-F1
#
_cell.length_a   1.000
_cell.length_b   1.000
_cell.length_c   1.000
_cell.angle_alpha   90.00
_cell.angle_beta   90.00
_cell.angle_gamma   90.00
#
_symmetry.space_group_name_H-M   'P 1'
#
loop_
_entity.id
_entity.type
_entity.pdbx_description
1 polymer ?
#
loop_
_entity_poly.entity_id
_entity_poly.type
_entity_poly.pdbx_seq_one_letter_code
_entity_poly.pdbx_strand_id
1 'polypeptide(L)'
;MEEFTKLGRDLGLEGDQLLQFLEKRQAEAFEPEQERLKALEADKIKRLADELEMKRIELSAAGTKDLGSRADSAARAPKLPPFNENSDEIDAYLERFERFAKNNNWQETAATLLSALLTGKSLEFYSRLPKEETDGYIELKLALLRHYDYTENGYRRKFRNCKPEEGETPCLIY
;
A
#
# COMPACT_ATOMS: atom_id res chain seq x y z
N MET A 1 -43.32 -14.40 41.20
CA MET A 1 -43.49 -15.87 41.24
C MET A 1 -44.63 -16.28 42.15
N GLU A 2 -44.67 -15.84 43.41
CA GLU A 2 -45.74 -16.18 44.37
C GLU A 2 -47.13 -15.63 44.01
N GLU A 3 -47.20 -14.51 43.29
CA GLU A 3 -48.47 -13.92 42.81
C GLU A 3 -49.13 -14.77 41.71
N PHE A 4 -48.34 -15.39 40.84
CA PHE A 4 -48.85 -16.20 39.73
C PHE A 4 -49.27 -17.61 40.18
N THR A 5 -48.62 -18.15 41.21
CA THR A 5 -48.98 -19.44 41.82
C THR A 5 -50.28 -19.34 42.64
N LYS A 6 -50.52 -18.22 43.34
CA LYS A 6 -51.80 -17.94 44.00
C LYS A 6 -52.93 -17.77 42.99
N LEU A 7 -52.73 -16.98 41.93
CA LEU A 7 -53.75 -16.76 40.90
C LEU A 7 -54.14 -18.06 40.16
N GLY A 8 -53.17 -18.93 39.86
CA GLY A 8 -53.45 -20.21 39.21
C GLY A 8 -54.21 -21.19 40.11
N ARG A 9 -53.94 -21.17 41.42
CA ARG A 9 -54.67 -21.97 42.42
C ARG A 9 -56.10 -21.45 42.65
N ASP A 10 -56.30 -20.13 42.67
CA ASP A 10 -57.63 -19.50 42.76
C ASP A 10 -58.51 -19.75 41.52
N LEU A 11 -57.89 -20.00 40.35
CA LEU A 11 -58.56 -20.42 39.12
C LEU A 11 -58.89 -21.93 39.08
N GLY A 12 -58.59 -22.67 40.16
CA GLY A 12 -58.89 -24.11 40.28
C GLY A 12 -57.99 -25.02 39.44
N LEU A 13 -56.85 -24.52 38.96
CA LEU A 13 -55.89 -25.29 38.17
C LEU A 13 -54.95 -26.08 39.12
N GLU A 14 -54.89 -27.40 38.93
CA GLU A 14 -54.06 -28.30 39.75
C GLU A 14 -53.07 -29.10 38.89
N GLY A 15 -51.94 -29.48 39.51
CA GLY A 15 -50.93 -30.34 38.88
C GLY A 15 -50.36 -29.76 37.57
N ASP A 16 -50.50 -30.52 36.49
CA ASP A 16 -49.92 -30.22 35.17
C ASP A 16 -50.49 -28.94 34.54
N GLN A 17 -51.77 -28.64 34.78
CA GLN A 17 -52.43 -27.45 34.24
C GLN A 17 -51.91 -26.16 34.87
N LEU A 18 -51.55 -26.21 36.16
CA LEU A 18 -50.94 -25.09 36.87
C LEU A 18 -49.51 -24.83 36.38
N LEU A 19 -48.75 -25.89 36.07
CA LEU A 19 -47.40 -25.79 35.53
C LEU A 19 -47.40 -25.15 34.13
N GLN A 20 -48.27 -25.62 33.23
CA GLN A 20 -48.42 -25.03 31.90
C GLN A 20 -48.83 -23.56 31.95
N PHE A 21 -49.71 -23.17 32.89
CA PHE A 21 -50.11 -21.78 33.09
C PHE A 21 -48.94 -20.90 33.54
N LEU A 22 -48.12 -21.38 34.47
CA LEU A 22 -46.95 -20.66 34.97
C LEU A 22 -45.84 -20.55 33.92
N GLU A 23 -45.58 -21.64 33.19
CA GLU A 23 -44.60 -21.69 32.11
C GLU A 23 -45.01 -20.78 30.95
N LYS A 24 -46.27 -20.81 30.54
CA LYS A 24 -46.80 -19.89 29.53
C LYS A 24 -46.66 -18.43 29.96
N ARG A 25 -46.97 -18.11 31.22
CA ARG A 25 -46.81 -16.74 31.74
C ARG A 25 -45.35 -16.31 31.87
N GLN A 26 -44.46 -17.23 32.21
CA GLN A 26 -43.02 -16.96 32.22
C GLN A 26 -42.49 -16.74 30.81
N ALA A 27 -42.91 -17.56 29.83
CA ALA A 27 -42.55 -17.40 28.43
C ALA A 27 -43.07 -16.07 27.87
N GLU A 28 -44.34 -15.73 28.10
CA GLU A 28 -44.94 -14.45 27.68
C GLU A 28 -44.24 -13.23 28.31
N ALA A 29 -43.65 -13.37 29.50
CA ALA A 29 -42.87 -12.29 30.12
C ALA A 29 -41.41 -12.24 29.63
N PHE A 30 -40.81 -13.40 29.34
CA PHE A 30 -39.41 -13.52 29.00
C PHE A 30 -39.11 -13.28 27.51
N GLU A 31 -40.03 -13.66 26.61
CA GLU A 31 -39.89 -13.41 25.18
C GLU A 31 -39.78 -11.93 24.81
N PRO A 32 -40.66 -11.02 25.26
CA PRO A 32 -40.54 -9.60 24.95
C PRO A 32 -39.31 -8.97 25.61
N GLU A 33 -38.85 -9.49 26.75
CA GLU A 33 -37.62 -9.05 27.39
C GLU A 33 -36.39 -9.46 26.57
N GLN A 34 -36.33 -10.71 26.10
CA GLN A 34 -35.29 -11.16 25.18
C GLN A 34 -35.29 -10.38 23.85
N GLU A 35 -36.47 -10.11 23.29
CA GLU A 35 -36.59 -9.36 22.04
C GLU A 35 -36.10 -7.91 22.21
N ARG A 36 -36.42 -7.28 23.35
CA ARG A 36 -35.89 -5.96 23.72
C ARG A 36 -34.38 -5.94 23.87
N LEU A 37 -33.80 -6.96 24.52
CA LEU A 37 -32.35 -7.09 24.62
C LEU A 37 -31.69 -7.23 23.24
N LYS A 38 -32.24 -8.08 22.37
CA LYS A 38 -31.75 -8.26 21.00
C LYS A 38 -31.87 -6.98 20.17
N ALA A 39 -32.98 -6.26 20.31
CA ALA A 39 -33.18 -4.98 19.62
C ALA A 39 -32.16 -3.92 20.09
N LEU A 40 -31.89 -3.85 21.40
CA LEU A 40 -30.87 -2.96 21.97
C LEU A 40 -29.46 -3.33 21.49
N GLU A 41 -29.16 -4.63 21.43
CA GLU A 41 -27.86 -5.12 20.94
C GLU A 41 -27.68 -4.81 19.45
N ALA A 42 -28.71 -5.05 18.64
CA ALA A 42 -28.70 -4.71 17.22
C ALA A 42 -28.54 -3.20 16.99
N ASP A 43 -29.24 -2.36 17.77
CA ASP A 43 -29.09 -0.91 17.71
C ASP A 43 -27.68 -0.47 18.11
N LYS A 44 -27.09 -1.08 19.15
CA LYS A 44 -25.71 -0.83 19.57
C LYS A 44 -24.70 -1.23 18.50
N ILE A 45 -24.87 -2.39 17.86
CA ILE A 45 -24.02 -2.86 16.76
C ILE A 45 -24.11 -1.89 15.59
N LYS A 46 -25.32 -1.45 15.23
CA LYS A 46 -25.53 -0.50 14.15
C LYS A 46 -24.85 0.85 14.43
N ARG A 47 -25.01 1.41 15.64
CA ARG A 47 -24.34 2.65 16.05
C ARG A 47 -22.81 2.52 15.97
N LEU A 48 -22.26 1.39 16.40
CA LEU A 48 -20.82 1.14 16.32
C LEU A 48 -20.34 1.02 14.87
N ALA A 49 -21.12 0.35 14.00
CA ALA A 49 -20.81 0.26 12.58
C ALA A 49 -20.81 1.63 11.91
N ASP A 50 -21.85 2.45 12.17
CA ASP A 50 -21.95 3.82 11.67
C ASP A 50 -20.79 4.70 12.20
N GLU A 51 -20.41 4.54 13.48
CA GLU A 51 -19.27 5.26 14.07
C GLU A 51 -17.93 4.86 13.42
N LEU A 52 -17.72 3.56 13.16
CA LEU A 52 -16.53 3.06 12.48
C LEU A 52 -16.48 3.54 11.03
N GLU A 53 -17.62 3.57 10.34
CA GLU A 53 -17.71 4.09 8.98
C GLU A 53 -17.42 5.59 8.94
N MET A 54 -18.02 6.37 9.85
CA MET A 54 -17.74 7.80 9.99
C MET A 54 -16.27 8.06 10.32
N LYS A 55 -15.64 7.30 11.22
CA LYS A 55 -14.20 7.38 11.51
C LYS A 55 -13.34 7.00 10.31
N ARG A 56 -13.76 6.02 9.50
CA ARG A 56 -13.05 5.63 8.27
C ARG A 56 -13.12 6.74 7.22
N ILE A 57 -14.30 7.36 7.05
CA ILE A 57 -14.50 8.50 6.16
C ILE A 57 -13.71 9.71 6.68
N GLU A 58 -13.74 10.00 7.98
CA GLU A 58 -12.99 11.09 8.60
C GLU A 58 -11.49 10.88 8.47
N LEU A 59 -10.95 9.68 8.71
CA LEU A 59 -9.54 9.37 8.48
C LEU A 59 -9.17 9.50 7.00
N SER A 60 -10.07 9.14 6.08
CA SER A 60 -9.86 9.35 4.65
C SER A 60 -9.87 10.85 4.26
N ALA A 61 -10.74 11.66 4.88
CA ALA A 61 -10.89 13.08 4.62
C ALA A 61 -9.85 13.95 5.35
N ALA A 62 -9.46 13.61 6.57
CA ALA A 62 -8.35 14.19 7.31
C ALA A 62 -7.02 13.81 6.66
N GLY A 63 -6.93 12.61 6.07
CA GLY A 63 -5.93 12.29 5.07
C GLY A 63 -5.83 13.42 4.05
N THR A 64 -6.91 13.83 3.38
CA THR A 64 -6.82 14.84 2.30
C THR A 64 -6.25 16.22 2.69
N LYS A 65 -6.12 16.56 3.98
CA LYS A 65 -5.46 17.81 4.42
C LYS A 65 -3.96 17.68 4.74
N ASP A 66 -3.45 16.47 4.95
CA ASP A 66 -2.00 16.19 5.11
C ASP A 66 -1.40 15.46 3.87
N LEU A 67 -2.26 15.13 2.91
CA LEU A 67 -1.93 14.50 1.62
C LEU A 67 -1.48 15.49 0.54
N GLY A 68 -0.74 16.52 0.93
CA GLY A 68 0.32 17.04 0.09
C GLY A 68 1.50 16.06 -0.03
N SER A 69 1.50 14.95 0.72
CA SER A 69 2.70 14.11 0.88
C SER A 69 2.55 12.58 0.80
N ARG A 70 1.34 11.97 0.74
CA ARG A 70 1.27 10.50 1.02
C ARG A 70 0.18 9.61 0.39
N ALA A 71 -0.55 10.02 -0.64
CA ALA A 71 -1.66 9.22 -1.20
C ALA A 71 -1.39 8.78 -2.65
N ASP A 72 -0.33 7.99 -2.79
CA ASP A 72 0.22 7.61 -4.09
C ASP A 72 0.70 6.18 -4.15
N SER A 73 -0.01 5.33 -3.44
CA SER A 73 0.20 3.89 -3.44
C SER A 73 -0.39 3.20 -4.68
N ALA A 74 -0.74 3.96 -5.72
CA ALA A 74 -0.84 3.48 -7.09
C ALA A 74 0.26 4.17 -7.89
N ALA A 75 1.43 3.54 -7.98
CA ALA A 75 2.46 3.87 -8.95
C ALA A 75 2.80 5.38 -9.13
N ARG A 76 2.92 6.19 -8.06
CA ARG A 76 3.78 7.38 -8.23
C ARG A 76 5.19 6.87 -8.38
N ALA A 77 5.63 6.89 -9.63
CA ALA A 77 7.01 6.86 -10.02
C ALA A 77 7.85 7.62 -8.98
N PRO A 78 9.05 7.13 -8.64
CA PRO A 78 9.91 7.80 -7.69
C PRO A 78 9.95 9.29 -7.99
N LYS A 79 10.03 10.13 -6.97
CA LYS A 79 10.46 11.54 -7.11
C LYS A 79 11.90 11.65 -7.66
N LEU A 80 12.44 10.60 -8.29
CA LEU A 80 13.61 10.69 -9.12
C LEU A 80 13.20 11.46 -10.39
N PRO A 81 13.97 12.50 -10.76
CA PRO A 81 13.88 13.04 -12.10
C PRO A 81 14.18 11.92 -13.11
N PRO A 82 13.52 11.93 -14.28
CA PRO A 82 13.81 11.00 -15.35
C PRO A 82 15.29 11.09 -15.77
N PHE A 83 15.84 9.99 -16.27
CA PHE A 83 17.20 9.93 -16.76
C PHE A 83 17.36 10.86 -17.98
N ASN A 84 18.35 11.76 -17.91
CA ASN A 84 18.69 12.66 -19.01
C ASN A 84 20.08 12.35 -19.58
N GLU A 85 20.14 11.79 -20.79
CA GLU A 85 21.38 11.43 -21.47
C GLU A 85 22.38 12.58 -21.68
N ASN A 86 21.92 13.84 -21.68
CA ASN A 86 22.79 14.99 -21.92
C ASN A 86 23.50 15.48 -20.65
N SER A 87 23.01 15.10 -19.48
CA SER A 87 23.48 15.64 -18.19
C SER A 87 23.81 14.56 -17.16
N ASP A 88 23.14 13.42 -17.23
CA ASP A 88 23.33 12.30 -16.32
C ASP A 88 24.23 11.23 -16.94
N GLU A 89 25.18 10.73 -16.14
CA GLU A 89 25.87 9.49 -16.45
C GLU A 89 25.02 8.29 -16.03
N ILE A 90 24.84 7.32 -16.93
CA ILE A 90 23.94 6.17 -16.70
C ILE A 90 24.32 5.35 -15.47
N ASP A 91 25.62 5.14 -15.21
CA ASP A 91 26.09 4.34 -14.06
C ASP A 91 25.80 5.04 -12.73
N ALA A 92 26.09 6.34 -12.64
CA ALA A 92 25.77 7.16 -11.47
C ALA A 92 24.25 7.25 -11.23
N TYR A 93 23.47 7.34 -12.30
CA TYR A 93 22.02 7.35 -12.22
C TYR A 93 21.47 6.01 -11.71
N LEU A 94 22.00 4.88 -12.19
CA LEU A 94 21.60 3.55 -11.75
C LEU A 94 21.97 3.31 -10.27
N GLU A 95 23.14 3.75 -9.80
CA GLU A 95 23.50 3.66 -8.38
C GLU A 95 22.53 4.45 -7.50
N ARG A 96 22.16 5.67 -7.92
CA ARG A 96 21.15 6.47 -7.23
C ARG A 96 19.81 5.74 -7.20
N PHE A 97 19.37 5.19 -8.34
CA PHE A 97 18.15 4.40 -8.42
C PHE A 97 18.17 3.21 -7.44
N GLU A 98 19.27 2.48 -7.33
CA GLU A 98 19.42 1.34 -6.41
C GLU A 98 19.28 1.72 -4.95
N ARG A 99 19.88 2.84 -4.55
CA ARG A 99 19.71 3.37 -3.18
C ARG A 99 18.25 3.67 -2.88
N PHE A 100 17.53 4.27 -3.84
CA PHE A 100 16.10 4.52 -3.70
C PHE A 100 15.28 3.23 -3.68
N ALA A 101 15.55 2.29 -4.59
CA ALA A 101 14.87 1.01 -4.66
C ALA A 101 15.06 0.18 -3.38
N LYS A 102 16.26 0.18 -2.82
CA LYS A 102 16.58 -0.49 -1.55
C LYS A 102 15.78 0.10 -0.38
N ASN A 103 15.71 1.42 -0.28
CA ASN A 103 15.00 2.08 0.81
C ASN A 103 13.47 1.93 0.72
N ASN A 104 12.93 1.71 -0.49
CA ASN A 104 11.50 1.57 -0.74
C ASN A 104 11.05 0.12 -1.02
N ASN A 105 11.96 -0.85 -0.90
CA ASN A 105 11.72 -2.28 -1.16
C ASN A 105 11.17 -2.58 -2.57
N TRP A 106 11.71 -1.93 -3.62
CA TRP A 106 11.25 -2.10 -5.01
C TRP A 106 11.89 -3.27 -5.77
N GLN A 107 12.30 -4.34 -5.09
CA GLN A 107 13.10 -5.40 -5.74
C GLN A 107 12.38 -6.06 -6.93
N GLU A 108 11.09 -6.34 -6.81
CA GLU A 108 10.30 -7.00 -7.86
C GLU A 108 9.84 -6.02 -8.94
N THR A 109 9.57 -4.75 -8.59
CA THR A 109 9.06 -3.73 -9.52
C THR A 109 10.15 -2.82 -10.07
N ALA A 110 11.42 -3.06 -9.73
CA ALA A 110 12.54 -2.19 -10.10
C ALA A 110 12.69 -2.05 -11.61
N ALA A 111 12.55 -3.13 -12.37
CA ALA A 111 12.68 -3.08 -13.83
C ALA A 111 11.59 -2.20 -14.47
N THR A 112 10.33 -2.38 -14.05
CA THR A 112 9.19 -1.58 -14.51
C THR A 112 9.29 -0.11 -14.10
N LEU A 113 9.78 0.17 -12.90
CA LEU A 113 9.99 1.55 -12.45
C LEU A 113 11.14 2.21 -13.21
N LEU A 114 12.22 1.48 -13.48
CA LEU A 114 13.34 1.99 -14.25
C LEU A 114 12.90 2.34 -15.67
N SER A 115 12.13 1.48 -16.35
CA SER A 115 11.66 1.74 -17.71
C SER A 115 10.80 2.99 -17.83
N ALA A 116 10.00 3.31 -16.79
CA ALA A 116 9.23 4.55 -16.73
C ALA A 116 10.09 5.81 -16.55
N LEU A 117 11.34 5.67 -16.07
CA LEU A 117 12.28 6.78 -15.87
C LEU A 117 13.26 6.97 -17.03
N LEU A 118 13.36 6.00 -17.94
CA LEU A 118 14.18 6.13 -19.14
C LEU A 118 13.50 7.07 -20.13
N THR A 119 14.31 7.91 -20.78
CA THR A 119 13.84 8.81 -21.83
C THR A 119 14.76 8.74 -23.06
N GLY A 120 14.31 9.28 -24.20
CA GLY A 120 15.15 9.38 -25.39
C GLY A 120 15.65 8.03 -25.91
N LYS A 121 16.96 7.94 -26.17
CA LYS A 121 17.60 6.75 -26.78
C LYS A 121 17.63 5.57 -25.82
N SER A 122 17.70 5.82 -24.51
CA SER A 122 17.56 4.76 -23.50
C SER A 122 16.21 4.05 -23.61
N LEU A 123 15.13 4.83 -23.80
CA LEU A 123 13.79 4.27 -23.96
C LEU A 123 13.63 3.54 -25.29
N GLU A 124 14.19 4.08 -26.37
CA GLU A 124 14.25 3.39 -27.67
C GLU A 124 15.01 2.06 -27.56
N PHE A 125 16.11 2.02 -26.83
CA PHE A 125 16.87 0.79 -26.57
C PHE A 125 16.05 -0.22 -25.76
N TYR A 126 15.40 0.23 -24.68
CA TYR A 126 14.50 -0.60 -23.87
C TYR A 126 13.39 -1.24 -24.71
N SER A 127 12.79 -0.48 -25.64
CA SER A 127 11.72 -0.99 -26.52
C SER A 127 12.15 -2.11 -27.48
N ARG A 128 13.46 -2.27 -27.70
CA ARG A 128 14.04 -3.30 -28.58
C ARG A 128 14.52 -4.53 -27.81
N LEU A 129 14.58 -4.46 -26.48
CA LEU A 129 15.00 -5.59 -25.66
C LEU A 129 13.90 -6.65 -25.59
N PRO A 130 14.29 -7.94 -25.55
CA PRO A 130 13.34 -9.04 -25.40
C PRO A 130 12.77 -9.04 -23.98
N LYS A 131 11.57 -9.62 -23.82
CA LYS A 131 10.85 -9.59 -22.53
C LYS A 131 11.66 -10.21 -21.39
N GLU A 132 12.42 -11.27 -21.67
CA GLU A 132 13.26 -11.93 -20.66
C GLU A 132 14.23 -10.95 -20.00
N GLU A 133 14.89 -10.09 -20.79
CA GLU A 133 15.86 -9.10 -20.30
C GLU A 133 15.21 -7.87 -19.65
N THR A 134 13.90 -7.66 -19.87
CA THR A 134 13.15 -6.51 -19.31
C THR A 134 12.42 -6.81 -18.01
N ASP A 135 12.25 -8.08 -17.67
CA ASP A 135 11.57 -8.52 -16.44
C ASP A 135 12.51 -8.44 -15.23
N GLY A 136 13.80 -8.79 -15.45
CA GLY A 136 14.84 -8.73 -14.44
C GLY A 136 15.58 -7.39 -14.40
N TYR A 137 15.61 -6.74 -13.23
CA TYR A 137 16.39 -5.50 -13.04
C TYR A 137 17.89 -5.67 -13.35
N ILE A 138 18.48 -6.80 -12.97
CA ILE A 138 19.92 -7.07 -13.15
C ILE A 138 20.28 -7.14 -14.64
N GLU A 139 19.46 -7.82 -15.44
CA GLU A 139 19.69 -7.98 -16.87
C GLU A 139 19.51 -6.66 -17.61
N LEU A 140 18.43 -5.93 -17.28
CA LEU A 140 18.16 -4.59 -17.80
C LEU A 140 19.31 -3.61 -17.48
N LYS A 141 19.82 -3.62 -16.24
CA LYS A 141 20.99 -2.83 -15.83
C LYS A 141 22.20 -3.12 -16.71
N LEU A 142 22.53 -4.40 -16.90
CA LEU A 142 23.69 -4.81 -17.70
C LEU A 142 23.52 -4.44 -19.18
N ALA A 143 22.33 -4.59 -19.74
CA ALA A 143 22.02 -4.20 -21.11
C ALA A 143 22.21 -2.69 -21.32
N LEU A 144 21.69 -1.86 -20.40
CA LEU A 144 21.86 -0.40 -20.43
C LEU A 144 23.33 0.02 -20.33
N LEU A 145 24.09 -0.55 -19.39
CA LEU A 145 25.52 -0.25 -19.25
C LEU A 145 26.31 -0.60 -20.52
N ARG A 146 25.99 -1.72 -21.18
CA ARG A 146 26.58 -2.11 -22.46
C ARG A 146 26.23 -1.13 -23.58
N HIS A 147 24.97 -0.69 -23.66
CA HIS A 147 24.50 0.24 -24.69
C HIS A 147 25.22 1.59 -24.65
N TYR A 148 25.45 2.12 -23.44
CA TYR A 148 26.14 3.39 -23.24
C TYR A 148 27.67 3.29 -23.25
N ASP A 149 28.22 2.17 -23.74
CA ASP A 149 29.66 1.92 -23.78
C ASP A 149 30.34 1.98 -22.39
N TYR A 150 29.64 1.76 -21.27
CA TYR A 150 30.24 1.61 -19.93
C TYR A 150 30.90 0.23 -19.75
N THR A 151 31.60 -0.23 -20.78
CA THR A 151 32.57 -1.31 -20.72
C THR A 151 33.98 -0.71 -20.61
N GLU A 152 34.97 -1.52 -20.25
CA GLU A 152 36.38 -1.09 -20.16
C GLU A 152 36.85 -0.30 -21.40
N ASN A 153 36.28 -0.62 -22.57
CA ASN A 153 36.59 0.03 -23.85
C ASN A 153 36.00 1.44 -24.01
N GLY A 154 34.86 1.77 -23.40
CA GLY A 154 34.32 3.14 -23.46
C GLY A 154 35.00 4.08 -22.50
N TYR A 155 35.36 3.63 -21.29
CA TYR A 155 36.24 4.40 -20.40
C TYR A 155 37.60 4.68 -21.03
N ARG A 156 38.21 3.70 -21.71
CA ARG A 156 39.45 3.92 -22.48
C ARG A 156 39.29 4.98 -23.57
N ARG A 157 38.14 5.01 -24.27
CA ARG A 157 37.86 6.03 -25.30
C ARG A 157 37.62 7.41 -24.68
N LYS A 158 36.83 7.50 -23.61
CA LYS A 158 36.60 8.75 -22.88
C LYS A 158 37.92 9.31 -22.35
N PHE A 159 38.72 8.50 -21.66
CA PHE A 159 40.05 8.91 -21.17
C PHE A 159 40.98 9.41 -22.29
N ARG A 160 40.99 8.75 -23.46
CA ARG A 160 41.79 9.19 -24.60
C ARG A 160 41.30 10.49 -25.25
N ASN A 161 40.01 10.78 -25.13
CA ASN A 161 39.38 11.95 -25.75
C ASN A 161 39.15 13.10 -24.76
N CYS A 162 39.30 12.87 -23.46
CA CYS A 162 39.23 13.91 -22.44
C CYS A 162 40.36 14.91 -22.67
N LYS A 163 39.96 16.18 -22.80
CA LYS A 163 40.88 17.32 -22.74
C LYS A 163 40.75 17.93 -21.35
N PRO A 164 41.86 18.44 -20.78
CA PRO A 164 41.81 19.14 -19.51
C PRO A 164 40.83 20.31 -19.58
N GLU A 165 40.06 20.49 -18.52
CA GLU A 165 39.09 21.58 -18.41
C GLU A 165 39.82 22.92 -18.19
N GLU A 166 39.22 24.03 -18.64
CA GLU A 166 39.81 25.38 -18.46
C GLU A 166 39.91 25.71 -16.96
N GLY A 167 41.11 25.56 -16.39
CA GLY A 167 41.38 25.76 -14.96
C GLY A 167 42.05 24.57 -14.27
N GLU A 168 42.15 23.42 -14.92
CA GLU A 168 42.94 22.29 -14.42
C GLU A 168 44.44 22.57 -14.59
N THR A 169 45.04 23.28 -13.63
CA THR A 169 46.49 23.37 -13.53
C THR A 169 47.03 22.10 -12.87
N PRO A 170 48.03 21.41 -13.45
CA PRO A 170 48.70 20.29 -12.78
C PRO A 170 49.23 20.80 -11.44
N CYS A 171 48.67 20.28 -10.34
CA CYS A 171 49.18 20.62 -9.03
C CYS A 171 50.56 19.97 -8.88
N LEU A 172 51.62 20.75 -9.05
CA LEU A 172 52.99 20.34 -8.75
C LEU A 172 53.08 20.14 -7.24
N ILE A 173 52.81 18.91 -6.80
CA ILE A 173 53.16 18.44 -5.46
C ILE A 173 54.69 18.40 -5.37
N TYR A 174 55.25 19.32 -4.59
CA TYR A 174 56.67 19.46 -4.27
C TYR A 174 56.95 18.86 -2.89
#